data_AF-A0A7X8ZH46-F1
#
_entry.id   AF-A0A7X8ZH46-F1
#
_cell.length_a   1.000
_cell.length_b   1.000
_cell.length_c   1.000
_cell.angle_alpha   90.00
_cell.angle_beta   90.00
_cell.angle_gamma   90.00
#
_symmetry.space_group_name_H-M   'P 1'
#
loop_
_entity.id
_entity.type
_entity.pdbx_description
1 polymer ?
#
loop_
_entity_poly.entity_id
_entity_poly.type
_entity_poly.pdbx_seq_one_letter_code
_entity_poly.pdbx_strand_id
1 'polypeptide(L)'
;MPVSELIELLADMVRIDSRNLHDMSYQGERPASEEAMAQFCAEKMRQFGFLKTDFQYIAAERPNLLGIYMPNPDWPCLAFEAHLDTVGVEGMSIAPFEPTIKDGRLYGRGSCDTKGSLASMLMACQKIISA
;
A
#
# COMPACT_ATOMS: atom_id res chain seq x y z
N MET A 1 23.63 9.32 -0.17
CA MET A 1 22.57 10.04 -0.92
C MET A 1 21.36 10.12 -0.01
N PRO A 2 20.63 11.25 0.05
CA PRO A 2 19.38 11.28 0.79
C PRO A 2 18.46 10.17 0.25
N VAL A 3 17.76 9.49 1.15
CA VAL A 3 16.77 8.48 0.77
C VAL A 3 15.64 9.23 0.07
N SER A 4 15.26 8.80 -1.14
CA SER A 4 14.16 9.47 -1.86
C SER A 4 12.83 9.23 -1.14
N GLU A 5 11.90 10.18 -1.20
CA GLU A 5 10.53 10.07 -0.64
C GLU A 5 9.83 8.75 -1.01
N LEU A 6 10.03 8.25 -2.23
CA LEU A 6 9.52 6.95 -2.66
C LEU A 6 10.04 5.77 -1.81
N ILE A 7 11.33 5.79 -1.48
CA ILE A 7 11.96 4.73 -0.68
C ILE A 7 11.49 4.83 0.78
N GLU A 8 11.30 6.04 1.29
CA GLU A 8 10.72 6.25 2.63
C GLU A 8 9.28 5.74 2.70
N LEU A 9 8.45 6.11 1.72
CA LEU A 9 7.08 5.61 1.58
C LEU A 9 7.04 4.07 1.52
N LEU A 10 7.89 3.46 0.69
CA LEU A 10 7.97 2.01 0.59
C LEU A 10 8.43 1.37 1.90
N ALA A 11 9.40 1.97 2.59
CA ALA A 11 9.86 1.48 3.88
C ALA A 11 8.74 1.52 4.93
N ASP A 12 7.97 2.61 5.00
CA ASP A 12 6.81 2.71 5.88
C ASP A 12 5.75 1.66 5.57
N MET A 13 5.48 1.41 4.28
CA MET A 13 4.57 0.35 3.87
C MET A 13 5.09 -1.04 4.27
N VAL A 14 6.39 -1.31 4.15
CA VAL A 14 6.99 -2.60 4.57
C VAL A 14 6.83 -2.84 6.07
N ARG A 15 6.86 -1.78 6.90
CA ARG A 15 6.67 -1.89 8.36
C ARG A 15 5.27 -2.35 8.77
N ILE A 16 4.28 -2.20 7.89
CA ILE A 16 2.90 -2.62 8.15
C ILE A 16 2.75 -4.09 7.78
N ASP A 17 2.48 -4.94 8.77
CA ASP A 17 2.13 -6.34 8.54
C ASP A 17 0.70 -6.44 7.97
N SER A 18 0.61 -6.60 6.64
CA SER A 18 -0.65 -6.75 5.89
C SER A 18 -0.81 -8.16 5.32
N ARG A 19 -0.23 -9.18 5.97
CA ARG A 19 -0.35 -10.56 5.50
C ARG A 19 -1.79 -11.06 5.47
N ASN A 20 -2.13 -11.76 4.40
CA ASN A 20 -3.39 -12.46 4.27
C ASN A 20 -3.22 -13.92 4.74
N LEU A 21 -3.35 -14.13 6.06
CA LEU A 21 -3.09 -15.42 6.73
C LEU A 21 -4.31 -16.32 6.85
N HIS A 22 -5.49 -15.80 6.54
CA HIS A 22 -6.76 -16.45 6.82
C HIS A 22 -7.70 -16.35 5.63
N ASP A 23 -8.56 -17.34 5.46
CA ASP A 23 -9.62 -17.25 4.46
C ASP A 23 -10.61 -16.10 4.76
N MET A 24 -11.49 -15.85 3.81
CA MET A 24 -12.47 -14.76 3.87
C MET A 24 -13.55 -14.97 4.95
N SER A 25 -13.68 -16.20 5.49
CA SER A 25 -14.69 -16.55 6.50
C SER A 25 -14.21 -16.33 7.94
N TYR A 26 -12.93 -16.07 8.17
CA TYR A 26 -12.36 -15.84 9.50
C TYR A 26 -12.96 -14.62 10.22
N GLN A 27 -13.45 -14.83 11.44
CA GLN A 27 -14.17 -13.85 12.27
C GLN A 27 -13.41 -13.39 13.53
N GLY A 28 -12.13 -13.78 13.70
CA GLY A 28 -11.32 -13.41 14.87
C GLY A 28 -10.45 -12.17 14.65
N GLU A 29 -9.72 -11.76 15.69
CA GLU A 29 -8.68 -10.73 15.59
C GLU A 29 -7.55 -11.19 14.66
N ARG A 30 -7.21 -10.38 13.65
CA ARG A 30 -6.13 -10.71 12.72
C ARG A 30 -4.81 -10.15 13.23
N PRO A 31 -3.75 -10.97 13.37
CA PRO A 31 -2.42 -10.48 13.77
C PRO A 31 -1.77 -9.59 12.70
N ALA A 32 -2.27 -9.65 11.46
CA ALA A 32 -1.88 -8.80 10.34
C ALA A 32 -3.14 -8.14 9.76
N SER A 33 -3.04 -6.87 9.35
CA SER A 33 -4.21 -6.07 8.99
C SER A 33 -4.04 -5.45 7.60
N GLU A 34 -4.82 -5.96 6.63
CA GLU A 34 -4.99 -5.32 5.32
C GLU A 34 -5.62 -3.92 5.48
N GLU A 35 -6.56 -3.78 6.41
CA GLU A 35 -7.16 -2.50 6.76
C GLU A 35 -6.13 -1.47 7.24
N ALA A 36 -5.14 -1.85 8.05
CA ALA A 36 -4.08 -0.92 8.46
C ALA A 36 -3.29 -0.38 7.25
N MET A 37 -3.01 -1.23 6.26
CA MET A 37 -2.37 -0.79 5.01
C MET A 37 -3.31 0.12 4.19
N ALA A 38 -4.60 -0.21 4.11
CA ALA A 38 -5.59 0.62 3.44
C ALA A 38 -5.71 2.00 4.12
N GLN A 39 -5.75 2.06 5.45
CA GLN A 39 -5.80 3.31 6.21
C GLN A 39 -4.57 4.17 5.98
N PHE A 40 -3.37 3.56 5.98
CA PHE A 40 -2.13 4.24 5.65
C PHE A 40 -2.17 4.83 4.23
N CYS A 41 -2.57 4.03 3.24
CA CYS A 41 -2.66 4.48 1.85
C CYS A 41 -3.72 5.59 1.68
N ALA A 42 -4.86 5.50 2.36
CA ALA A 42 -5.90 6.51 2.31
C ALA A 42 -5.42 7.84 2.89
N GLU A 43 -4.64 7.81 3.97
CA GLU A 43 -4.02 9.01 4.53
C GLU A 43 -3.03 9.64 3.55
N LYS A 44 -2.18 8.83 2.91
CA LYS A 44 -1.29 9.33 1.84
C LYS A 44 -2.06 9.91 0.66
N MET A 45 -3.12 9.25 0.20
CA MET A 45 -3.99 9.77 -0.87
C MET A 45 -4.59 11.13 -0.51
N ARG A 46 -5.09 11.31 0.72
CA ARG A 46 -5.58 12.61 1.21
C ARG A 46 -4.48 13.67 1.21
N GLN A 47 -3.30 13.34 1.73
CA GLN A 47 -2.13 14.23 1.73
C GLN A 47 -1.69 14.63 0.31
N PHE A 48 -1.85 13.72 -0.65
CA PHE A 48 -1.49 13.93 -2.05
C PHE A 48 -2.56 14.66 -2.87
N GLY A 49 -3.71 15.00 -2.27
CA GLY A 49 -4.75 15.81 -2.91
C GLY A 49 -5.80 15.01 -3.69
N PHE A 50 -5.93 13.70 -3.46
CA PHE A 50 -7.09 12.96 -3.98
C PHE A 50 -8.39 13.58 -3.44
N LEU A 51 -9.39 13.73 -4.31
CA LEU A 51 -10.65 14.40 -3.98
C LEU A 51 -11.56 13.53 -3.10
N LYS A 52 -11.42 12.20 -3.20
CA LYS A 52 -12.18 11.24 -2.40
C LYS A 52 -11.34 9.99 -2.12
N THR A 53 -11.51 9.43 -0.93
CA THR A 53 -11.08 8.07 -0.56
C THR A 53 -12.29 7.28 -0.09
N ASP A 54 -12.46 6.05 -0.58
CA ASP A 54 -13.62 5.19 -0.27
C ASP A 54 -13.16 3.78 0.11
N PHE A 55 -13.78 3.20 1.13
CA PHE A 55 -13.46 1.86 1.62
C PHE A 55 -14.62 0.92 1.30
N GLN A 56 -14.35 -0.14 0.55
CA GLN A 56 -15.34 -1.15 0.18
C GLN A 56 -14.97 -2.48 0.83
N TYR A 57 -15.64 -2.80 1.94
CA TYR A 57 -15.36 -4.01 2.72
C TYR A 57 -15.95 -5.24 2.07
N ILE A 58 -15.08 -6.23 1.80
CA ILE A 58 -15.49 -7.56 1.32
C ILE A 58 -15.55 -8.60 2.45
N ALA A 59 -14.91 -8.31 3.59
CA ALA A 59 -15.03 -8.99 4.87
C ALA A 59 -14.55 -8.04 6.00
N ALA A 60 -14.66 -8.48 7.25
CA ALA A 60 -14.11 -7.76 8.39
C ALA A 60 -12.60 -7.48 8.19
N GLU A 61 -12.18 -6.22 8.37
CA GLU A 61 -10.79 -5.76 8.23
C GLU A 61 -10.15 -5.98 6.85
N ARG A 62 -10.97 -6.22 5.82
CA ARG A 62 -10.53 -6.43 4.43
C ARG A 62 -11.24 -5.49 3.46
N PRO A 63 -10.85 -4.20 3.43
CA PRO A 63 -11.37 -3.25 2.46
C PRO A 63 -10.59 -3.28 1.15
N ASN A 64 -11.30 -3.12 0.04
CA ASN A 64 -10.73 -2.46 -1.13
C ASN A 64 -10.68 -0.95 -0.84
N LEU A 65 -9.57 -0.30 -1.19
CA LEU A 65 -9.43 1.15 -1.10
C LEU A 65 -9.50 1.78 -2.49
N LEU A 66 -10.38 2.77 -2.65
CA LEU A 66 -10.45 3.59 -3.85
C LEU A 66 -9.95 5.00 -3.54
N GLY A 67 -8.92 5.45 -4.25
CA GLY A 67 -8.51 6.85 -4.32
C GLY A 67 -9.01 7.46 -5.62
N ILE A 68 -9.81 8.53 -5.52
CA ILE A 68 -10.42 9.19 -6.69
C ILE A 68 -9.93 10.63 -6.81
N TYR A 69 -9.28 10.93 -7.92
CA TYR A 69 -8.99 12.28 -8.38
C TYR A 69 -9.64 12.48 -9.76
N MET A 70 -10.83 13.06 -9.76
CA MET A 70 -11.63 13.28 -10.98
C MET A 70 -12.21 14.70 -10.95
N PRO A 71 -11.40 15.72 -11.26
CA PRO A 71 -11.84 17.11 -11.24
C PRO A 71 -12.82 17.43 -12.38
N ASN A 72 -12.81 16.62 -13.45
CA ASN A 72 -13.76 16.71 -14.55
C ASN A 72 -14.28 15.30 -14.91
N PRO A 73 -15.59 15.03 -14.82
CA PRO A 73 -16.16 13.72 -15.14
C PRO A 73 -16.15 13.37 -16.64
N ASP A 74 -15.93 14.35 -17.53
CA ASP A 74 -15.89 14.14 -18.98
C ASP A 74 -14.51 13.69 -19.50
N TRP A 75 -13.50 13.66 -18.64
CA TRP A 75 -12.15 13.24 -19.02
C TRP A 75 -12.00 11.71 -19.02
N PRO A 76 -11.13 11.15 -19.88
CA PRO A 76 -10.75 9.74 -19.79
C PRO A 76 -10.21 9.40 -18.40
N CYS A 77 -10.63 8.27 -17.85
CA CYS A 77 -10.17 7.77 -16.57
C CYS A 77 -8.98 6.81 -16.75
N LEU A 78 -7.91 7.03 -15.99
CA LEU A 78 -6.81 6.07 -15.83
C LEU A 78 -6.89 5.47 -14.42
N ALA A 79 -7.00 4.15 -14.34
CA ALA A 79 -7.02 3.42 -13.07
C ALA A 79 -5.66 2.75 -12.83
N PHE A 80 -5.08 3.00 -11.65
CA PHE A 80 -3.97 2.23 -11.11
C PHE A 80 -4.52 1.20 -10.12
N GLU A 81 -4.03 -0.03 -10.19
CA GLU A 81 -4.49 -1.14 -9.35
C GLU A 81 -3.27 -1.87 -8.79
N ALA A 82 -3.35 -2.18 -7.50
CA ALA A 82 -2.43 -3.05 -6.79
C ALA A 82 -3.16 -3.64 -5.59
N HIS A 83 -2.82 -4.87 -5.22
CA HIS A 83 -3.29 -5.47 -3.97
C HIS A 83 -2.59 -4.87 -2.75
N LEU A 84 -3.17 -5.04 -1.56
CA LEU A 84 -2.62 -4.49 -0.30
C LEU A 84 -1.94 -5.57 0.56
N ASP A 85 -2.34 -6.81 0.35
CA ASP A 85 -1.90 -7.92 1.16
C ASP A 85 -0.51 -8.41 0.78
N THR A 86 0.02 -9.26 1.64
CA THR A 86 1.23 -10.01 1.31
C THR A 86 1.08 -11.46 1.74
N VAL A 87 1.93 -12.32 1.18
CA VAL A 87 2.04 -13.71 1.62
C VAL A 87 2.74 -13.84 2.97
N GLY A 88 2.73 -15.04 3.55
CA GLY A 88 3.45 -15.39 4.78
C GLY A 88 4.97 -15.10 4.75
N VAL A 89 5.62 -15.26 5.89
CA VAL A 89 7.05 -14.92 6.11
C VAL A 89 7.94 -16.16 6.28
N GLU A 90 7.38 -17.34 6.04
CA GLU A 90 8.06 -18.61 6.19
C GLU A 90 9.28 -18.67 5.26
N GLY A 91 10.43 -19.09 5.80
CA GLY A 91 11.68 -19.20 5.05
C GLY A 91 12.42 -17.89 4.80
N MET A 92 11.94 -16.75 5.31
CA MET A 92 12.69 -15.50 5.24
C MET A 92 13.89 -15.53 6.21
N SER A 93 15.05 -15.08 5.74
CA SER A 93 16.30 -15.00 6.52
C SER A 93 16.56 -13.62 7.12
N ILE A 94 15.60 -12.70 6.99
CA ILE A 94 15.65 -11.32 7.48
C ILE A 94 14.41 -11.05 8.33
N ALA A 95 14.44 -10.01 9.16
CA ALA A 95 13.23 -9.48 9.79
C ALA A 95 12.28 -8.94 8.70
N PRO A 96 11.09 -9.53 8.50
CA PRO A 96 10.27 -9.28 7.32
C PRO A 96 9.71 -7.85 7.26
N PHE A 97 9.41 -7.26 8.41
CA PHE A 97 8.79 -5.93 8.51
C PHE A 97 9.78 -4.86 8.99
N GLU A 98 11.08 -5.16 8.99
CA GLU A 98 12.15 -4.18 9.25
C GLU A 98 12.86 -3.86 7.93
N PRO A 99 12.42 -2.80 7.20
CA PRO A 99 12.95 -2.49 5.89
C PRO A 99 14.44 -2.17 5.98
N THR A 100 15.25 -2.92 5.23
CA THR A 100 16.70 -2.74 5.19
C THR A 100 17.14 -2.40 3.77
N ILE A 101 17.90 -1.32 3.60
CA ILE A 101 18.48 -0.96 2.31
C ILE A 101 19.91 -1.50 2.27
N LYS A 102 20.20 -2.36 1.29
CA LYS A 102 21.53 -2.95 1.09
C LYS A 102 21.78 -3.15 -0.40
N ASP A 103 22.98 -2.83 -0.88
CA ASP A 103 23.43 -3.05 -2.26
C ASP A 103 22.42 -2.53 -3.32
N GLY A 104 21.84 -1.35 -3.06
CA GLY A 104 20.88 -0.69 -3.95
C GLY A 104 19.48 -1.30 -3.97
N ARG A 105 19.14 -2.16 -3.00
CA ARG A 105 17.83 -2.83 -2.88
C ARG A 105 17.21 -2.58 -1.52
N LEU A 106 15.90 -2.41 -1.47
CA LEU A 106 15.12 -2.42 -0.23
C LEU A 106 14.62 -3.85 0.02
N TYR A 107 14.99 -4.42 1.16
CA TYR A 107 14.61 -5.75 1.59
C TYR A 107 13.50 -5.68 2.65
N GLY A 108 12.47 -6.49 2.48
CA GLY A 108 11.34 -6.63 3.40
C GLY A 108 10.13 -7.27 2.72
N ARG A 109 9.22 -7.85 3.49
CA ARG A 109 7.98 -8.46 3.00
C ARG A 109 7.09 -7.39 2.36
N GLY A 110 6.74 -7.62 1.11
CA GLY A 110 5.96 -6.68 0.32
C GLY A 110 6.78 -5.71 -0.53
N SER A 111 8.10 -5.60 -0.31
CA SER A 111 8.96 -4.62 -1.00
C SER A 111 8.88 -4.68 -2.53
N CYS A 112 8.75 -5.88 -3.09
CA CYS A 112 8.46 -6.10 -4.50
C CYS A 112 6.96 -6.37 -4.72
N ASP A 113 6.46 -7.51 -4.22
CA ASP A 113 5.07 -7.94 -4.35
C ASP A 113 4.25 -7.57 -3.11
N THR A 114 3.46 -6.49 -3.14
CA THR A 114 3.28 -5.52 -4.25
C THR A 114 3.53 -4.05 -3.85
N LYS A 115 3.98 -3.83 -2.62
CA LYS A 115 4.10 -2.50 -2.01
C LYS A 115 5.04 -1.58 -2.82
N GLY A 116 6.06 -2.12 -3.48
CA GLY A 116 6.95 -1.35 -4.36
C GLY A 116 6.22 -0.73 -5.56
N SER A 117 5.39 -1.52 -6.23
CA SER A 117 4.54 -1.05 -7.33
C SER A 117 3.51 -0.04 -6.84
N LEU A 118 2.82 -0.36 -5.73
CA LEU A 118 1.82 0.53 -5.14
C LEU A 118 2.42 1.89 -4.71
N ALA A 119 3.58 1.89 -4.03
CA ALA A 119 4.28 3.12 -3.66
C ALA A 119 4.64 3.97 -4.89
N SER A 120 5.09 3.32 -5.96
CA SER A 120 5.44 3.99 -7.22
C SER A 120 4.20 4.60 -7.90
N MET A 121 3.07 3.89 -7.90
CA MET A 121 1.79 4.39 -8.42
C MET A 121 1.29 5.59 -7.62
N LEU A 122 1.33 5.53 -6.29
CA LEU A 122 0.93 6.64 -5.42
C LEU A 122 1.77 7.89 -5.67
N MET A 123 3.10 7.74 -5.80
CA MET A 123 4.00 8.86 -6.12
C MET A 123 3.75 9.41 -7.53
N ALA A 124 3.43 8.57 -8.51
CA ALA A 124 3.06 9.02 -9.85
C ALA A 124 1.77 9.86 -9.81
N CYS A 125 0.74 9.38 -9.10
CA CYS A 125 -0.51 10.12 -8.89
C CYS A 125 -0.27 11.45 -8.18
N GLN A 126 0.54 11.48 -7.10
CA GLN A 126 0.91 12.71 -6.40
C GLN A 126 1.48 13.75 -7.38
N LYS A 127 2.44 13.35 -8.22
CA LYS A 127 3.05 14.25 -9.21
C LYS A 127 2.04 14.80 -10.22
N ILE A 128 1.10 13.98 -10.68
CA ILE A 128 0.04 14.39 -11.61
C ILE A 128 -0.91 15.39 -10.92
N ILE A 129 -1.28 15.14 -9.66
CA ILE A 129 -2.21 16.00 -8.90
C ILE A 129 -1.57 17.35 -8.55
N SER A 130 -0.27 17.36 -8.28
CA SER A 130 0.49 18.56 -7.90
C SER A 130 0.97 19.43 -9.07
N ALA A 131 0.78 18.98 -10.32
CA ALA A 131 1.21 19.68 -11.52
C ALA A 131 0.25 20.80 -11.92
#